data_AF-W2SSG7-F1
#
_entry.id   AF-W2SSG7-F1
#
_cell.length_a   1.000
_cell.length_b   1.000
_cell.length_c   1.000
_cell.angle_alpha   90.00
_cell.angle_beta   90.00
_cell.angle_gamma   90.00
#
_symmetry.space_group_name_H-M   'P 1'
#
loop_
_entity.id
_entity.type
_entity.pdbx_description
1 polymer ?
#
loop_
_entity_poly.entity_id
_entity_poly.type
_entity_poly.pdbx_seq_one_letter_code
_entity_poly.pdbx_strand_id
1 'polypeptide(L)'
;MYIINILPNDRQYSATSKPFRDISPALSSCIFSRAAGDELISIIHSIAINIYDLVSTTVSGIPMKEEAQQGQPAVAINYDVELLHSREAHIELERLGL
;
A
#
# COMPACT_ATOMS: atom_id res chain seq x y z
N MET A 1 -5.01 14.68 -10.23
CA MET A 1 -4.09 15.23 -9.21
C MET A 1 -4.50 14.75 -7.83
N TYR A 2 -3.55 14.22 -7.07
CA TYR A 2 -3.77 13.83 -5.68
C TYR A 2 -3.21 14.92 -4.77
N ILE A 3 -3.99 15.36 -3.79
CA ILE A 3 -3.56 16.33 -2.77
C ILE A 3 -3.63 15.63 -1.42
N ILE A 4 -2.50 15.60 -0.69
CA ILE A 4 -2.44 15.03 0.65
C ILE A 4 -2.24 16.18 1.64
N ASN A 5 -3.25 16.38 2.48
CA ASN A 5 -3.21 17.32 3.60
C ASN A 5 -2.81 16.55 4.86
N ILE A 6 -1.58 16.78 5.35
CA ILE A 6 -1.04 16.09 6.52
C ILE A 6 -1.40 16.88 7.77
N LEU A 7 -2.02 16.19 8.73
CA LEU A 7 -2.51 16.74 9.98
C LEU A 7 -1.62 16.23 11.14
N PRO A 8 -1.23 17.08 12.10
CA PRO A 8 -0.58 16.62 13.32
C PRO A 8 -1.48 15.66 14.10
N ASN A 9 -0.89 14.66 14.74
CA ASN A 9 -1.59 13.79 15.68
C ASN A 9 -2.06 14.67 16.86
N ASP A 10 -3.26 14.44 17.39
CA ASP A 10 -3.79 15.05 18.64
C ASP A 10 -4.53 16.40 18.56
N ARG A 11 -4.99 16.86 17.38
CA ARG A 11 -6.01 17.94 17.33
C ARG A 11 -7.22 17.53 16.51
N GLN A 12 -8.38 18.10 16.86
CA GLN A 12 -9.55 18.03 16.00
C GLN A 12 -9.38 19.04 14.86
N TYR A 13 -9.55 18.57 13.62
CA TYR A 13 -9.46 19.40 12.42
C TYR A 13 -10.78 19.36 11.65
N SER A 14 -11.13 20.48 11.03
CA SER A 14 -12.28 20.58 10.13
C SER A 14 -11.94 20.18 8.68
N ALA A 15 -10.67 19.89 8.38
CA ALA A 15 -10.24 19.52 7.04
C ALA A 15 -10.70 18.09 6.70
N THR A 16 -11.64 17.98 5.77
CA THR A 16 -12.22 16.71 5.34
C THR A 16 -11.61 16.23 4.03
N SER A 17 -11.51 14.91 3.88
CA SER A 17 -11.15 14.30 2.60
C SER A 17 -12.24 14.58 1.58
N LYS A 18 -11.86 14.85 0.33
CA LYS A 18 -12.77 15.09 -0.79
C LYS A 18 -12.48 14.10 -1.92
N PRO A 19 -13.51 13.46 -2.48
CA PRO A 19 -13.32 12.54 -3.60
C PRO A 19 -12.84 13.30 -4.85
N PHE A 20 -12.52 12.56 -5.91
CA PHE A 20 -12.20 13.16 -7.19
C PHE A 20 -13.32 14.07 -7.69
N ARG A 21 -12.93 15.27 -8.09
CA ARG A 21 -13.80 16.26 -8.71
C ARG A 21 -13.06 16.91 -9.88
N ASP A 22 -13.79 17.14 -10.95
CA ASP A 22 -13.31 17.93 -12.08
C ASP A 22 -13.15 19.40 -11.68
N ILE A 23 -11.93 19.89 -11.79
CA ILE A 23 -11.57 21.30 -11.57
C ILE A 23 -11.61 22.05 -12.89
N SER A 24 -11.23 21.38 -13.98
CA SER A 24 -11.32 21.86 -15.35
C SER A 24 -11.41 20.66 -16.32
N PRO A 25 -11.71 20.86 -17.62
CA PRO A 25 -11.76 19.77 -18.60
C PRO A 25 -10.47 18.93 -18.71
N ALA A 26 -9.33 19.46 -18.29
CA ALA A 26 -8.03 18.77 -18.34
C ALA A 26 -7.51 18.36 -16.94
N LEU A 27 -8.24 18.67 -15.86
CA LEU A 27 -7.76 18.46 -14.50
C LEU A 27 -8.88 18.03 -13.57
N SER A 28 -8.76 16.83 -13.04
CA SER A 28 -9.52 16.35 -11.89
C SER A 28 -8.61 16.22 -10.67
N SER A 29 -9.13 16.50 -9.48
CA SER A 29 -8.37 16.39 -8.24
C SER A 29 -9.17 15.79 -7.10
N CYS A 30 -8.48 15.13 -6.17
CA CYS A 30 -9.02 14.68 -4.90
C CYS A 30 -8.13 15.16 -3.75
N ILE A 31 -8.70 15.22 -2.54
CA ILE A 31 -7.97 15.62 -1.33
C ILE A 31 -8.10 14.51 -0.30
N PHE A 32 -6.96 14.04 0.21
CA PHE A 32 -6.91 13.17 1.38
C PHE A 32 -6.39 13.96 2.57
N SER A 33 -7.18 14.06 3.63
CA SER A 33 -6.71 14.58 4.91
C SER A 33 -6.42 13.41 5.84
N ARG A 34 -5.17 13.25 6.25
CA ARG A 34 -4.69 12.13 7.09
C ARG A 34 -3.75 12.63 8.16
N ALA A 35 -3.75 11.92 9.28
CA ALA A 35 -2.79 12.13 10.35
C ALA A 35 -1.37 11.77 9.84
N ALA A 36 -0.34 12.33 10.48
CA ALA A 36 1.04 11.95 10.17
C ALA A 36 1.35 10.53 10.67
N GLY A 37 2.43 9.93 10.16
CA GLY A 37 2.82 8.56 10.52
C GLY A 37 2.11 7.51 9.67
N ASP A 38 1.55 6.48 10.31
CA ASP A 38 1.04 5.27 9.62
C ASP A 38 -0.07 5.57 8.60
N GLU A 39 -0.95 6.54 8.90
CA GLU A 39 -2.01 6.95 7.97
C GLU A 39 -1.46 7.57 6.68
N LEU A 40 -0.34 8.29 6.78
CA LEU A 40 0.35 8.86 5.62
C LEU A 40 0.97 7.75 4.77
N ILE A 41 1.57 6.74 5.40
CA ILE A 41 2.15 5.59 4.70
C ILE A 41 1.04 4.84 3.95
N SER A 42 -0.07 4.53 4.63
CA SER A 42 -1.22 3.83 4.04
C SER A 42 -1.80 4.56 2.83
N ILE A 43 -1.97 5.88 2.92
CA ILE A 43 -2.55 6.64 1.81
C ILE A 43 -1.59 6.78 0.64
N ILE A 44 -0.29 6.97 0.88
CA ILE A 44 0.73 7.00 -0.19
C ILE A 44 0.79 5.65 -0.89
N HIS A 45 0.78 4.55 -0.13
CA HIS A 45 0.74 3.20 -0.67
C HIS A 45 -0.47 3.00 -1.60
N SER A 46 -1.66 3.37 -1.13
CA SER A 46 -2.89 3.28 -1.91
C SER A 46 -2.86 4.15 -3.17
N ILE A 47 -2.32 5.37 -3.07
CA ILE A 47 -2.17 6.28 -4.22
C ILE A 47 -1.19 5.71 -5.24
N ALA A 48 -0.05 5.18 -4.80
CA ALA A 48 0.94 4.57 -5.69
C ALA A 48 0.35 3.39 -6.47
N ILE A 49 -0.42 2.53 -5.78
CA ILE A 49 -1.15 1.42 -6.43
C ILE A 49 -2.05 1.93 -7.54
N ASN A 50 -2.83 2.98 -7.29
CA ASN A 50 -3.77 3.51 -8.28
C ASN A 50 -3.09 4.24 -9.44
N ILE A 51 -2.05 5.04 -9.18
CA ILE A 51 -1.39 5.84 -10.22
C ILE A 51 -0.65 4.95 -11.24
N TYR A 52 -0.05 3.86 -10.76
CA TYR A 52 0.77 2.96 -11.58
C TYR A 52 0.05 1.67 -11.97
N ASP A 53 -1.26 1.56 -11.71
CA ASP A 53 -2.07 0.35 -11.91
C ASP A 53 -1.39 -0.92 -11.37
N LEU A 54 -0.96 -0.85 -10.11
CA LEU A 54 -0.31 -1.98 -9.45
C LEU A 54 -1.35 -2.91 -8.82
N VAL A 55 -0.91 -4.13 -8.56
CA VAL A 55 -1.60 -5.13 -7.77
C VAL A 55 -0.62 -5.73 -6.77
N SER A 56 -1.16 -6.27 -5.69
CA SER A 56 -0.40 -6.93 -4.65
C SER A 56 -0.46 -8.44 -4.82
N THR A 57 0.69 -9.10 -4.68
CA THR A 57 0.80 -10.55 -4.51
C THR A 57 1.48 -10.83 -3.19
N THR A 58 0.83 -11.62 -2.34
CA THR A 58 1.44 -12.11 -1.09
C THR A 58 2.02 -13.49 -1.32
N VAL A 59 3.34 -13.61 -1.15
CA VAL A 59 4.02 -14.90 -1.11
C VAL A 59 4.06 -15.34 0.35
N SER A 60 3.32 -16.40 0.67
CA SER A 60 3.14 -16.87 2.04
C SER A 60 4.01 -18.07 2.39
N GLY A 61 4.19 -18.31 3.69
CA GLY A 61 4.80 -19.54 4.17
C GLY A 61 6.29 -19.68 3.81
N ILE A 62 6.99 -18.57 3.59
CA ILE A 62 8.40 -18.59 3.20
C ILE A 62 9.22 -19.08 4.40
N PRO A 63 9.90 -20.24 4.29
CA PRO A 63 10.67 -20.78 5.40
C PRO A 63 11.94 -19.97 5.58
N MET A 64 12.08 -19.31 6.73
CA MET A 64 13.33 -18.65 7.11
C MET A 64 14.02 -19.48 8.19
N LYS A 65 15.32 -19.77 7.98
CA LYS A 65 16.18 -20.21 9.08
C LYS A 65 16.62 -18.96 9.82
N GLU A 66 16.11 -18.75 11.04
CA GLU A 66 16.75 -17.78 11.92
C GLU A 66 18.15 -18.29 12.28
N GLU A 67 19.15 -17.41 12.23
CA GLU A 67 20.47 -17.75 12.74
C GLU A 67 20.32 -18.11 14.22
N ALA A 68 20.60 -19.37 14.56
CA ALA A 68 20.55 -19.81 15.94
C ALA A 68 21.54 -18.97 16.75
N GLN A 69 21.03 -18.15 17.68
CA GLN A 69 21.88 -17.67 18.77
C GLN A 69 22.41 -18.92 19.51
N GLN A 70 23.73 -18.96 19.71
CA GLN A 70 24.45 -20.14 20.21
C GLN A 70 23.69 -20.83 21.36
N GLY A 71 23.24 -22.07 21.13
CA GLY A 71 22.65 -22.93 22.16
C GLY A 71 21.14 -23.17 22.09
N GLN A 72 20.39 -22.57 21.16
CA GLN A 72 18.96 -22.86 20.97
C GLN A 72 18.69 -23.57 19.63
N PRO A 73 17.73 -24.52 19.56
CA PRO A 73 17.29 -25.09 18.29
C PRO A 73 16.71 -23.98 17.42
N ALA A 74 17.13 -23.90 16.16
CA ALA A 74 16.63 -22.90 15.22
C ALA A 74 15.09 -23.01 15.12
N VAL A 75 14.38 -21.96 15.50
CA VAL A 75 12.94 -21.86 15.30
C VAL A 75 12.73 -21.50 13.83
N ALA A 76 12.08 -22.39 13.08
CA ALA A 76 11.63 -22.05 11.73
C ALA A 76 10.43 -21.10 11.85
N ILE A 77 10.61 -19.86 11.42
CA ILE A 77 9.52 -18.88 11.33
C ILE A 77 9.15 -18.75 9.85
N ASN A 78 7.85 -18.83 9.59
CA ASN A 78 7.29 -18.61 8.27
C ASN A 78 6.90 -17.13 8.17
N TYR A 79 7.37 -16.46 7.12
CA TYR A 79 7.02 -15.07 6.83
C TYR A 79 6.21 -14.97 5.56
N ASP A 80 5.27 -14.03 5.55
CA ASP A 80 4.53 -13.62 4.37
C ASP A 80 5.14 -12.31 3.85
N VAL A 81 5.34 -12.23 2.53
CA VAL A 81 5.93 -11.07 1.87
C VAL A 81 4.94 -10.52 0.84
N GLU A 82 4.59 -9.24 1.00
CA GLU A 82 3.78 -8.51 0.05
C GLU A 82 4.66 -7.90 -1.05
N LEU A 83 4.28 -8.11 -2.32
CA LEU A 83 4.95 -7.57 -3.49
C LEU A 83 3.96 -6.77 -4.33
N LEU A 84 4.28 -5.50 -4.60
CA LEU A 84 3.56 -4.70 -5.59
C LEU A 84 4.19 -4.85 -6.97
N HIS A 85 3.36 -5.12 -7.97
CA HIS A 85 3.78 -5.20 -9.37
C HIS A 85 2.64 -4.81 -10.31
N SER A 86 2.92 -4.68 -11.60
CA SER A 86 1.92 -4.38 -12.64
C SER A 86 0.75 -5.36 -12.62
N ARG A 87 -0.49 -4.85 -12.75
CA ARG A 87 -1.71 -5.67 -12.82
C ARG A 87 -1.69 -6.68 -13.97
N GLU A 88 -1.00 -6.38 -15.05
CA GLU A 88 -0.87 -7.21 -16.25
C GLU A 88 -0.41 -8.64 -15.92
N ALA A 89 0.42 -8.82 -14.90
CA ALA A 89 0.84 -10.15 -14.48
C ALA A 89 -0.36 -11.03 -14.03
N HIS A 90 -1.33 -10.46 -13.31
CA HIS A 90 -2.53 -11.19 -12.88
C HIS A 90 -3.49 -11.44 -14.05
N ILE A 91 -3.64 -10.48 -14.96
CA ILE A 91 -4.45 -10.65 -16.18
C ILE A 91 -3.89 -11.82 -17.01
N GLU A 92 -2.57 -11.94 -17.13
CA GLU A 92 -1.95 -13.02 -17.86
C GLU A 92 -2.13 -14.39 -17.17
N LEU A 93 -2.07 -14.44 -15.83
CA LEU A 93 -2.38 -15.65 -15.08
C LEU A 93 -3.83 -16.10 -15.33
N GLU A 94 -4.79 -15.17 -15.25
CA GLU A 94 -6.20 -15.44 -15.53
C GLU A 94 -6.39 -15.94 -16.98
N ARG A 95 -5.71 -15.33 -17.95
CA ARG A 95 -5.74 -15.74 -19.37
C ARG A 95 -5.20 -17.17 -19.57
N LEU A 96 -4.22 -17.58 -18.76
CA LEU A 96 -3.65 -18.92 -18.76
C LEU A 96 -4.49 -19.93 -17.94
N GLY A 97 -5.52 -19.46 -17.24
CA GLY A 97 -6.37 -20.30 -16.37
C GLY A 97 -5.67 -20.75 -15.09
N LEU A 98 -4.72 -19.94 -14.59
CA LEU A 98 -4.00 -20.16 -13.33
C LEU A 98 -4.60 -19.36 -12.18
#